data_AF-A0A919LV10-F1
#
_entry.id   AF-A0A919LV10-F1
#
_cell.length_a   1.000
_cell.length_b   1.000
_cell.length_c   1.000
_cell.angle_alpha   90.00
_cell.angle_beta   90.00
_cell.angle_gamma   90.00
#
_symmetry.space_group_name_H-M   'P 1'
#
loop_
_entity.id
_entity.type
_entity.pdbx_description
1 polymer ?
#
loop_
_entity_poly.entity_id
_entity_poly.type
_entity_poly.pdbx_seq_one_letter_code
_entity_poly.pdbx_strand_id
1 'polypeptide(L)'
;MANKLNNVMPGSGGTSCLERYEYAKHGVCFGFDPDSYFGAMVRLNGEIKRSPVGDFLAKHYGQTVSRADFDAAVARAGSAEREGV
;
A
#
# COMPACT_ATOMS: atom_id res chain seq x y z
N MET A 1 1.78 -10.18 -12.75
CA MET A 1 2.19 -9.11 -11.81
C MET A 1 3.41 -9.38 -10.92
N ALA A 2 3.95 -10.60 -10.87
CA ALA A 2 4.98 -11.02 -9.89
C ALA A 2 6.14 -10.04 -9.65
N ASN A 3 6.81 -9.55 -10.71
CA ASN A 3 7.96 -8.63 -10.55
C ASN A 3 7.58 -7.29 -9.90
N LYS A 4 6.39 -6.75 -10.20
CA LYS A 4 5.92 -5.49 -9.58
C LYS A 4 5.56 -5.70 -8.11
N LEU A 5 4.97 -6.86 -7.79
CA LEU A 5 4.62 -7.22 -6.42
C LEU A 5 5.88 -7.38 -5.55
N ASN A 6 6.90 -8.09 -6.05
CA ASN A 6 8.16 -8.31 -5.31
C ASN A 6 8.86 -7.00 -4.91
N ASN A 7 8.73 -5.92 -5.70
CA ASN A 7 9.34 -4.62 -5.40
C ASN A 7 8.70 -3.89 -4.20
N VAL A 8 7.46 -4.24 -3.84
CA VAL A 8 6.70 -3.57 -2.78
C VAL A 8 6.17 -4.52 -1.71
N MET A 9 6.29 -5.82 -1.94
CA MET A 9 5.97 -6.91 -1.02
C MET A 9 7.18 -7.85 -0.98
N PRO A 10 8.19 -7.55 -0.13
CA PRO A 10 9.47 -8.29 -0.14
C PRO A 10 9.35 -9.77 0.25
N GLY A 11 8.24 -10.18 0.89
CA GLY A 11 7.93 -11.58 1.19
C GLY A 11 7.25 -12.34 0.04
N SER A 12 6.98 -11.71 -1.10
CA SER A 12 6.36 -12.35 -2.26
C SER A 12 7.34 -13.31 -2.95
N GLY A 13 6.90 -14.53 -3.24
CA GLY A 13 7.69 -15.59 -3.87
C GLY A 13 8.77 -16.18 -2.96
N GLY A 14 9.85 -16.67 -3.57
CA GLY A 14 10.95 -17.34 -2.86
C GLY A 14 10.47 -18.50 -1.99
N THR A 15 11.02 -18.61 -0.78
CA THR A 15 10.58 -19.58 0.24
C THR A 15 9.59 -18.99 1.25
N SER A 16 9.27 -17.69 1.15
CA SER A 16 8.31 -17.03 2.04
C SER A 16 6.87 -17.18 1.55
N CYS A 17 6.63 -17.04 0.24
CA CYS A 17 5.32 -17.20 -0.40
C CYS A 17 4.20 -16.35 0.24
N LEU A 18 4.50 -15.13 0.69
CA LEU A 18 3.53 -14.28 1.40
C LEU A 18 2.28 -14.03 0.54
N GLU A 19 2.45 -13.81 -0.75
CA GLU A 19 1.36 -13.60 -1.70
C GLU A 19 0.43 -14.82 -1.79
N ARG A 20 0.96 -16.04 -1.65
CA ARG A 20 0.12 -17.25 -1.67
C ARG A 20 -0.79 -17.31 -0.45
N TYR A 21 -0.25 -16.98 0.72
CA TYR A 21 -1.02 -16.92 1.96
C TYR A 21 -2.08 -15.82 1.90
N GLU A 22 -1.69 -14.61 1.50
CA GLU A 22 -2.61 -13.46 1.39
C GLU A 22 -3.76 -13.75 0.42
N TYR A 23 -3.48 -14.36 -0.73
CA TYR A 23 -4.53 -14.72 -1.67
C TYR A 23 -5.44 -15.84 -1.14
N ALA A 24 -4.86 -16.91 -0.59
CA ALA A 24 -5.64 -18.03 -0.06
C ALA A 24 -6.57 -17.62 1.10
N LYS A 25 -6.18 -16.62 1.90
CA LYS A 25 -6.97 -16.17 3.04
C LYS A 25 -7.94 -15.03 2.71
N HIS A 26 -7.54 -14.10 1.84
CA HIS A 26 -8.24 -12.84 1.66
C HIS A 26 -8.79 -12.62 0.24
N GLY A 27 -8.40 -13.43 -0.74
CA GLY A 27 -8.85 -13.30 -2.14
C GLY A 27 -9.69 -14.47 -2.66
N VAL A 28 -9.28 -15.71 -2.38
CA VAL A 28 -9.82 -16.90 -3.07
C VAL A 28 -11.33 -17.11 -2.85
N CYS A 29 -11.85 -16.81 -1.65
CA CYS A 29 -13.28 -16.96 -1.35
C CYS A 29 -14.17 -16.02 -2.16
N PHE A 30 -13.62 -14.91 -2.65
CA PHE A 30 -14.32 -13.96 -3.53
C PHE A 30 -14.09 -14.25 -5.02
N GLY A 31 -13.24 -15.23 -5.34
CA GLY A 31 -12.88 -15.56 -6.73
C GLY A 31 -12.17 -14.43 -7.47
N PHE A 32 -11.44 -13.56 -6.76
CA PHE A 32 -10.73 -12.46 -7.40
C PHE A 32 -9.67 -12.95 -8.38
N ASP A 33 -9.57 -12.31 -9.54
CA ASP A 33 -8.42 -12.50 -10.41
C ASP A 33 -7.13 -12.07 -9.66
N PRO A 34 -6.11 -12.95 -9.53
CA PRO A 34 -4.90 -12.63 -8.78
C PRO A 34 -4.13 -11.41 -9.31
N ASP A 35 -4.06 -11.24 -10.62
CA ASP A 35 -3.34 -10.11 -11.21
C ASP A 35 -4.05 -8.78 -10.91
N SER A 36 -5.38 -8.75 -10.95
CA SER A 36 -6.19 -7.60 -10.56
C SER A 36 -6.11 -7.32 -9.06
N TYR A 37 -6.17 -8.36 -8.22
CA TYR A 37 -6.08 -8.27 -6.76
C TYR A 37 -4.73 -7.68 -6.31
N PHE A 38 -3.62 -8.29 -6.73
CA PHE A 38 -2.28 -7.78 -6.41
C PHE A 38 -1.95 -6.48 -7.16
N GLY A 39 -2.49 -6.30 -8.36
CA GLY A 39 -2.38 -5.05 -9.10
C GLY A 39 -2.99 -3.87 -8.34
N ALA A 40 -4.16 -4.05 -7.72
CA ALA A 40 -4.78 -3.06 -6.85
C ALA A 40 -3.91 -2.76 -5.62
N MET A 41 -3.34 -3.78 -4.97
CA MET A 41 -2.41 -3.58 -3.83
C MET A 41 -1.20 -2.73 -4.23
N VAL A 42 -0.54 -3.08 -5.34
CA VAL A 42 0.63 -2.34 -5.85
C VAL A 42 0.26 -0.89 -6.17
N ARG A 43 -0.90 -0.66 -6.82
CA ARG A 43 -1.41 0.67 -7.16
C ARG A 43 -1.65 1.51 -5.91
N LEU A 44 -2.47 1.01 -4.97
CA LEU A 44 -2.84 1.72 -3.74
C LEU A 44 -1.62 2.02 -2.87
N ASN A 45 -0.68 1.07 -2.73
CA ASN A 45 0.59 1.32 -2.05
C ASN A 45 1.37 2.46 -2.73
N GLY A 46 1.41 2.47 -4.06
CA GLY A 46 2.05 3.55 -4.81
C GLY A 46 1.38 4.92 -4.59
N GLU A 47 0.05 4.96 -4.57
CA GLU A 47 -0.73 6.18 -4.30
C GLU A 47 -0.44 6.72 -2.90
N ILE A 48 -0.48 5.88 -1.86
CA ILE A 48 -0.13 6.30 -0.49
C ILE A 48 1.31 6.82 -0.42
N LYS A 49 2.27 6.12 -1.03
CA LYS A 49 3.68 6.54 -1.04
C LYS A 49 3.92 7.87 -1.74
N ARG A 50 3.09 8.27 -2.72
CA ARG A 50 3.17 9.56 -3.42
C ARG A 50 2.26 10.64 -2.82
N SER A 51 1.49 10.30 -1.79
CA SER A 51 0.60 11.22 -1.11
C SER A 51 1.33 11.98 0.00
N PRO A 52 0.70 13.01 0.60
CA PRO A 52 1.21 13.65 1.81
C PRO A 52 1.54 12.70 2.96
N VAL A 53 0.94 11.51 3.02
CA VAL A 53 1.29 10.46 4.01
C VAL A 53 2.68 9.90 3.74
N GLY A 54 2.97 9.55 2.47
CA GLY A 54 4.29 9.04 2.07
C GLY A 54 5.39 10.07 2.31
N ASP A 55 5.13 11.33 1.95
CA ASP A 55 6.06 12.45 2.20
C ASP A 55 6.32 12.65 3.69
N PHE A 56 5.27 12.59 4.52
CA PHE A 56 5.39 12.71 5.97
C PHE A 56 6.28 11.60 6.55
N LEU A 57 6.03 10.34 6.16
CA LEU A 57 6.83 9.20 6.62
C LEU A 57 8.31 9.33 6.20
N ALA A 58 8.57 9.77 4.96
CA ALA A 58 9.93 9.95 4.45
C ALA A 58 10.66 11.08 5.20
N LYS A 59 10.00 12.22 5.42
CA LYS A 59 10.57 13.39 6.10
C LYS A 59 10.88 13.13 7.57
N HIS A 60 10.10 12.28 8.23
CA HIS A 60 10.21 11.98 9.66
C HIS A 60 10.85 10.61 9.96
N TYR A 61 11.57 10.04 8.99
CA TYR A 61 12.25 8.75 9.18
C TYR A 61 13.20 8.78 10.39
N GLY A 62 13.03 7.82 11.31
CA GLY A 62 13.84 7.69 12.53
C GLY A 62 13.48 8.66 13.66
N GLN A 63 12.45 9.50 13.49
CA GLN A 63 12.03 10.48 14.49
C GLN A 63 10.77 10.01 15.23
N THR A 64 10.58 10.54 16.45
CA THR A 64 9.27 10.48 17.13
C THR A 64 8.37 11.58 16.60
N VAL A 65 7.14 11.23 16.21
CA VAL A 65 6.11 12.16 15.73
C VAL A 65 4.87 12.08 16.62
N SER A 66 4.05 13.14 16.60
CA SER A 66 2.74 13.06 17.24
C SER A 66 1.72 12.38 16.31
N ARG A 67 0.72 11.75 16.89
CA ARG A 67 -0.40 11.18 16.13
C ARG A 67 -1.18 12.28 15.37
N ALA A 68 -1.33 13.46 15.97
CA ALA A 68 -2.06 14.58 15.37
C ALA A 68 -1.39 15.07 14.09
N ASP A 69 -0.05 15.14 14.06
CA ASP A 69 0.69 15.55 12.85
C ASP A 69 0.55 14.53 11.73
N PHE A 70 0.57 13.23 12.07
CA PHE A 70 0.33 12.15 11.11
C PHE A 70 -1.11 12.18 10.58
N ASP A 71 -2.11 12.32 11.44
CA ASP A 71 -3.52 12.41 11.03
C ASP A 71 -3.76 13.64 10.13
N ALA A 72 -3.09 14.77 10.38
CA ALA A 72 -3.13 15.92 9.49
C ALA A 72 -2.56 15.60 8.10
N ALA A 73 -1.52 14.76 7.99
CA ALA A 73 -1.01 14.28 6.69
C ALA A 73 -2.01 13.38 5.98
N VAL A 74 -2.67 12.47 6.70
CA VAL A 74 -3.74 11.62 6.15
C VAL A 74 -4.92 12.45 5.66
N ALA A 75 -5.35 13.46 6.43
CA ALA A 75 -6.44 14.34 6.05
C ALA A 75 -6.15 15.10 4.75
N ARG A 76 -4.91 15.60 4.58
CA ARG A 76 -4.47 16.27 3.34
C ARG A 76 -4.47 15.32 2.14
N ALA A 77 -4.05 14.07 2.32
CA ALA A 77 -4.09 13.07 1.26
C ALA A 77 -5.54 12.78 0.81
N GLY A 78 -6.45 12.62 1.77
CA GLY A 78 -7.86 12.33 1.48
C GLY A 78 -8.70 13.52 1.01
N SER A 79 -8.19 14.76 1.06
CA SER A 79 -8.83 15.94 0.47
C SER A 79 -8.38 16.15 -0.97
N ALA A 80 -7.10 15.93 -1.28
CA ALA A 80 -6.58 15.96 -2.65
C ALA A 80 -7.26 14.94 -3.59
N GLU A 81 -7.66 13.76 -3.08
CA GLU A 81 -8.41 12.77 -3.85
C GLU A 81 -9.83 13.25 -4.23
N ARG A 82 -10.45 14.14 -3.41
CA ARG A 82 -11.82 14.60 -3.63
C ARG A 82 -11.93 15.79 -4.59
N GLU A 83 -10.84 16.53 -4.78
CA GLU A 83 -10.77 17.67 -5.71
C GLU A 83 -10.38 17.25 -7.15
N GLY A 84 -10.07 15.96 -7.36
CA GLY A 84 -9.77 15.37 -8.67
C GLY A 84 -10.97 14.72 -9.38
N VAL A 85 -12.20 14.98 -8.93
CA VAL A 85 -13.47 14.60 -9.58
C VAL A 85 -14.23 15.85 -10.00
#